data_AF-A0A2C9LM90-F1
#
_entry.id   AF-A0A2C9LM90-F1
#
_cell.length_a   1.000
_cell.length_b   1.000
_cell.length_c   1.000
_cell.angle_alpha   90.00
_cell.angle_beta   90.00
_cell.angle_gamma   90.00
#
_symmetry.space_group_name_H-M   'P 1'
#
loop_
_entity.id
_entity.type
_entity.pdbx_description
1 polymer ?
#
loop_
_entity_poly.entity_id
_entity_poly.type
_entity_poly.pdbx_seq_one_letter_code
_entity_poly.pdbx_strand_id
1 'polypeptide(L)' 'MLVDHSRDQIDKIYFFMEKRPQSSYFISQIEPKIFLVVIFEGKKNEKDSGINTFMLDLSSQLRCQTIMSSLKNFARS' A
#
# COMPACT_ATOMS: atom_id res chain seq x y z
N MET A 1 -0.93 11.22 -13.12
CA MET A 1 -0.64 9.88 -13.67
C MET A 1 -1.38 8.87 -12.82
N LEU A 2 -2.64 8.58 -13.14
CA LEU A 2 -3.31 7.41 -12.60
C LEU A 2 -2.76 6.24 -13.41
N VAL A 3 -1.76 5.56 -12.84
CA VAL A 3 -1.14 4.39 -13.45
C VAL A 3 -2.24 3.35 -13.64
N ASP A 4 -2.52 3.00 -14.89
CA ASP A 4 -3.46 1.93 -15.25
C ASP A 4 -3.03 0.65 -14.52
N HIS A 5 -3.75 0.31 -13.46
CA HIS A 5 -3.46 -0.84 -12.61
C HIS A 5 -4.12 -2.07 -13.21
N SER A 6 -3.32 -3.00 -13.71
CA SER A 6 -3.73 -4.40 -13.80
C SER A 6 -4.17 -4.84 -12.40
N ARG A 7 -5.41 -5.33 -12.30
CA ARG A 7 -6.24 -5.42 -11.08
C ARG A 7 -5.73 -6.35 -9.97
N ASP A 8 -4.52 -6.89 -10.06
CA ASP A 8 -4.08 -8.05 -9.28
C ASP A 8 -2.71 -7.90 -8.60
N GLN A 9 -2.22 -6.69 -8.33
CA GLN A 9 -0.92 -6.47 -7.67
C GLN A 9 -1.06 -6.04 -6.20
N ILE A 10 -1.85 -6.80 -5.44
CA ILE A 10 -1.93 -6.68 -3.98
C ILE A 10 -0.52 -6.88 -3.40
N ASP A 11 -0.14 -6.06 -2.41
CA ASP A 11 1.20 -6.01 -1.76
C ASP A 11 2.33 -5.35 -2.56
N LYS A 12 2.07 -4.85 -3.77
CA LYS A 12 3.08 -4.07 -4.49
C LYS A 12 3.09 -2.62 -4.02
N ILE A 13 4.28 -2.13 -3.69
CA ILE A 13 4.55 -0.72 -3.43
C ILE A 13 5.13 -0.08 -4.68
N TYR A 14 4.51 1.00 -5.13
CA TYR A 14 5.01 1.83 -6.22
C TYR A 14 5.72 3.03 -5.64
N PHE A 15 6.92 3.29 -6.14
CA PHE A 15 7.70 4.46 -5.77
C PHE A 15 7.79 5.42 -6.95
N PHE A 16 7.58 6.71 -6.68
CA PHE A 16 7.97 7.75 -7.62
C PHE A 16 8.50 8.98 -6.88
N MET A 17 9.36 9.72 -7.56
CA MET A 17 9.98 10.92 -7.02
C MET A 17 9.75 12.07 -7.99
N GLU A 18 9.20 13.17 -7.46
CA GLU A 18 9.02 14.38 -8.22
C GLU A 18 10.30 15.22 -8.12
N LYS A 19 10.86 15.66 -9.26
CA LYS A 19 12.16 16.36 -9.28
C LYS A 19 12.11 17.73 -8.59
N ARG A 20 10.94 18.36 -8.55
CA ARG A 20 10.67 19.66 -7.91
C ARG A 20 9.22 19.63 -7.45
N PRO A 21 8.92 19.56 -6.14
CA PRO A 21 9.74 19.97 -5.00
C PRO A 21 10.65 18.89 -4.35
N GLN A 22 11.17 17.89 -5.10
CA GLN A 22 11.92 16.75 -4.52
C GLN A 22 11.11 15.88 -3.57
N SER A 23 9.80 15.75 -3.80
CA SER A 23 8.95 14.88 -2.98
C SER A 23 9.06 13.42 -3.41
N SER A 24 9.06 12.51 -2.45
CA SER A 24 9.04 11.07 -2.67
C SER A 24 7.70 10.49 -2.27
N TYR A 25 7.15 9.62 -3.12
CA TYR A 25 5.82 9.05 -2.97
C TYR A 25 5.92 7.53 -2.98
N PHE A 26 5.28 6.91 -1.99
CA PHE A 26 5.09 5.47 -1.90
C PHE A 26 3.59 5.20 -1.96
N ILE A 27 3.15 4.36 -2.90
CA ILE A 27 1.73 4.05 -3.13
C ILE A 27 1.53 2.55 -3.06
N SER A 28 0.57 2.09 -2.25
CA SER A 28 0.07 0.71 -2.29
C SER A 28 -1.44 0.69 -2.51
N GLN A 29 -1.91 -0.28 -3.28
CA GLN A 29 -3.34 -0.57 -3.39
C GLN A 29 -3.72 -1.55 -2.29
N ILE A 30 -4.63 -1.14 -1.41
CA ILE A 30 -5.12 -1.97 -0.29
C ILE A 30 -6.32 -2.80 -0.74
N GLU A 31 -7.26 -2.15 -1.44
CA GLU A 31 -8.48 -2.72 -2.02
C GLU A 31 -8.71 -2.12 -3.42
N PRO A 32 -9.60 -2.66 -4.27
CA PRO A 32 -9.83 -2.16 -5.62
C PRO A 32 -10.10 -0.65 -5.74
N LYS A 33 -10.61 -0.03 -4.67
CA LYS A 33 -10.93 1.41 -4.62
C LYS A 33 -10.22 2.15 -3.47
N ILE A 34 -9.29 1.52 -2.77
CA ILE A 34 -8.60 2.10 -1.60
C ILE A 34 -7.10 2.02 -1.83
N PHE A 35 -6.45 3.18 -1.74
CA PHE A 35 -5.01 3.34 -1.91
C PHE A 35 -4.41 4.01 -0.68
N LEU A 36 -3.25 3.54 -0.25
CA LEU A 36 -2.43 4.20 0.76
C LEU A 36 -1.30 4.94 0.04
N VAL A 37 -1.12 6.21 0.41
CA VAL A 37 -0.07 7.06 -0.12
C VAL A 37 0.71 7.66 1.03
N VAL A 38 2.03 7.48 1.02
CA VAL A 38 2.96 8.14 1.93
C VAL A 38 3.83 9.10 1.15
N ILE A 39 3.86 10.35 1.58
CA ILE A 39 4.56 11.44 0.92
C ILE A 39 5.65 11.95 1.87
N PHE A 40 6.86 12.06 1.36
CA PHE A 40 7.97 12.70 2.05
C PHE A 40 8.40 13.94 1.29
N GLU A 41 8.52 15.06 1.99
CA GLU A 41 9.19 16.26 1.49
C GLU A 41 10.70 16.02 1.51
N GLY A 42 11.22 15.50 0.39
CA GLY A 42 12.62 15.15 0.24
C GLY A 42 12.86 13.80 -0.43
N LYS A 43 14.10 13.59 -0.84
CA LYS A 43 14.54 12.36 -1.51
C LYS A 43 14.53 11.16 -0.55
N LYS A 44 13.78 10.13 -0.89
CA LYS A 44 13.83 8.80 -0.27
C LYS A 44 14.34 7.75 -1.25
N ASN A 45 14.72 6.59 -0.71
CA ASN A 45 15.10 5.43 -1.50
C ASN A 45 13.89 4.51 -1.64
N GLU A 46 13.60 4.06 -2.86
CA GLU A 46 12.56 3.05 -3.13
C GLU A 46 12.75 1.78 -2.29
N LYS A 47 14.01 1.40 -2.04
CA LYS A 47 14.38 0.18 -1.31
C LYS A 47 14.49 0.39 0.20
N ASP A 48 14.01 1.52 0.74
CA ASP A 48 14.00 1.76 2.17
C ASP A 48 13.14 0.70 2.88
N SER A 49 13.77 -0.19 3.64
CA SER A 49 13.08 -1.32 4.27
C SER A 49 12.10 -0.86 5.34
N GLY A 50 12.39 0.22 6.07
CA GLY A 50 11.51 0.75 7.11
C GLY A 50 10.20 1.27 6.51
N ILE A 51 10.29 2.04 5.43
CA ILE A 51 9.11 2.56 4.72
C ILE A 51 8.31 1.40 4.10
N ASN A 52 8.99 0.46 3.45
CA ASN A 52 8.32 -0.68 2.81
C ASN A 52 7.60 -1.58 3.81
N THR A 53 8.26 -1.95 4.93
CA THR A 53 7.64 -2.75 5.98
C THR A 53 6.43 -2.03 6.57
N PHE A 54 6.56 -0.73 6.90
CA PHE A 54 5.43 0.07 7.38
C PHE A 54 4.23 0.05 6.43
N MET A 55 4.47 0.28 5.14
CA MET A 55 3.44 0.27 4.10
C MET A 55 2.74 -1.08 3.99
N LEU A 56 3.49 -2.19 4.02
CA LEU A 56 2.95 -3.55 3.95
C LEU A 56 2.13 -3.88 5.20
N ASP A 57 2.66 -3.60 6.39
CA ASP A 57 2.00 -3.90 7.65
C ASP A 57 0.68 -3.14 7.77
N LEU A 58 0.69 -1.84 7.50
CA LEU A 58 -0.52 -1.01 7.52
C LEU A 58 -1.53 -1.46 6.46
N SER A 59 -1.06 -1.76 5.24
CA SER A 59 -1.94 -2.28 4.18
C SER A 59 -2.61 -3.59 4.61
N SER A 60 -1.87 -4.50 5.26
CA SER A 60 -2.39 -5.78 5.73
C SER A 60 -3.49 -5.62 6.79
N GLN A 61 -3.34 -4.65 7.68
CA GLN A 61 -4.31 -4.36 8.75
C GLN A 61 -5.59 -3.70 8.21
N LEU A 62 -5.48 -2.93 7.13
CA LEU A 62 -6.61 -2.24 6.51
C LEU A 62 -7.41 -3.15 5.57
N ARG A 63 -6.89 -4.31 5.18
CA ARG A 63 -7.64 -5.29 4.38
C ARG A 63 -8.74 -5.93 5.20
N CYS A 64 -9.95 -5.97 4.65
CA CYS A 64 -11.09 -6.61 5.31
C CYS A 64 -11.02 -8.15 5.29
N GLN A 65 -10.01 -8.74 4.64
CA GLN A 65 -9.83 -10.18 4.52
C GLN A 65 -9.73 -10.88 5.88
N THR A 66 -9.05 -10.27 6.86
CA THR A 66 -8.85 -10.86 8.19
C THR A 66 -10.18 -10.96 8.95
N ILE A 67 -10.98 -9.88 8.94
CA ILE A 67 -12.31 -9.84 9.57
C ILE A 67 -13.26 -10.85 8.92
N MET A 68 -13.29 -10.89 7.57
CA MET A 68 -14.12 -11.83 6.84
C MET A 68 -13.72 -13.29 7.07
N SER A 69 -12.42 -13.55 7.24
CA SER A 69 -11.92 -14.90 7.55
C SER A 69 -12.32 -15.34 8.95
N SER A 70 -12.21 -14.44 9.95
CA SER A 70 -12.69 -14.70 11.31
C SER A 70 -14.20 -14.95 11.38
N LEU A 71 -15.00 -14.18 10.63
CA LEU A 71 -16.45 -14.39 10.54
C LEU A 71 -16.81 -15.76 9.93
N LYS A 72 -16.11 -16.18 8.87
CA LYS A 72 -16.33 -17.51 8.26
C LYS A 72 -16.01 -18.65 9.21
N ASN A 73 -14.98 -18.50 10.04
CA ASN A 73 -14.63 -19.52 11.04
C ASN A 73 -15.68 -19.60 12.14
N PHE A 74 -16.21 -18.47 12.59
CA PHE A 74 -17.32 -18.43 13.55
C PHE A 74 -18.62 -19.05 12.98
N ALA A 75 -18.95 -18.79 11.72
CA ALA A 75 -20.14 -19.37 11.09
C ALA A 75 -20.05 -20.89 10.85
N ARG A 76 -18.86 -21.50 11.01
CA ARG A 76 -18.62 -22.94 10.82
C ARG A 76 -18.51 -23.72 12.14
N SER A 77 -18.47 -23.03 13.30
CA SER A 77 -18.48 -23.63 14.64
C SER A 77 -19.90 -23.73 15.18
#